data_AF-A0A959I665-F1
#
_entry.id   AF-A0A959I665-F1
#
_cell.length_a   1.000
_cell.length_b   1.000
_cell.length_c   1.000
_cell.angle_alpha   90.00
_cell.angle_beta   90.00
_cell.angle_gamma   90.00
#
_symmetry.space_group_name_H-M   'P 1'
#
loop_
_entity.id
_entity.type
_entity.pdbx_description
1 polymer ?
#
loop_
_entity_poly.entity_id
_entity_poly.type
_entity_poly.pdbx_seq_one_letter_code
_entity_poly.pdbx_strand_id
1 'polypeptide(L)'
;MDHRFTFMLLAWTFLVGCGPEPGPEGMVYIPGGTFSMGATNDEGSADEYPRHRVEVGGFWMDETEVTNRQFLAFVEATGYRTVAERPVDWDSLSAQLPPGTAKPPDSLLLPGALVFQPTTQPVSLDDPSKWWRWTTGADWRHPEGPGSSIDGRLDYPVVQVAWEDAQAYASWAGKRLPTEAEWAWAARGGLDDPVYPWGNASVNEAPYRANFWQGLFP
;
A
#
# COMPACT_ATOMS: atom_id res chain seq x y z
N MET A 1 -15.84 -3.11 23.80
CA MET A 1 -15.33 -2.02 22.96
C MET A 1 -14.40 -2.69 21.97
N ASP A 2 -14.90 -2.88 20.76
CA ASP A 2 -14.27 -3.70 19.72
C ASP A 2 -13.20 -2.83 19.05
N HIS A 3 -11.94 -3.00 19.46
CA HIS A 3 -10.81 -2.26 18.92
C HIS A 3 -10.42 -2.87 17.58
N ARG A 4 -11.13 -2.49 16.51
CA ARG A 4 -10.71 -2.73 15.14
C ARG A 4 -9.50 -1.84 14.86
N PHE A 5 -8.32 -2.34 15.22
CA PHE A 5 -7.06 -1.79 14.76
C PHE A 5 -6.87 -2.24 13.31
N THR A 6 -6.94 -1.30 12.38
CA THR A 6 -6.49 -1.50 11.01
C THR A 6 -5.66 -0.29 10.68
N PHE A 7 -4.35 -0.47 10.75
CA PHE A 7 -3.39 0.50 10.27
C PHE A 7 -3.51 0.62 8.77
N MET A 8 -3.49 1.87 8.30
CA MET A 8 -3.28 2.22 6.90
C MET A 8 -1.83 1.85 6.54
N LEU A 9 -1.57 0.56 6.25
CA LEU A 9 -0.67 0.28 5.15
C LEU A 9 -1.39 0.84 3.94
N LEU A 10 -0.82 1.82 3.26
CA LEU A 10 -1.26 2.13 1.92
C LEU A 10 -1.12 0.82 1.11
N ALA A 11 -2.22 0.12 0.88
CA ALA A 11 -2.27 -1.02 0.01
C ALA A 11 -2.26 -0.47 -1.43
N TRP A 12 -1.08 -0.11 -1.92
CA TRP A 12 -0.87 0.41 -3.28
C TRP A 12 -1.02 -0.73 -4.30
N THR A 13 -2.22 -1.24 -4.51
CA THR A 13 -2.47 -2.18 -5.60
C THR A 13 -3.80 -1.89 -6.23
N PHE A 14 -3.83 -0.81 -7.00
CA PHE A 14 -4.85 -0.59 -8.02
C PHE A 14 -4.27 -1.03 -9.35
N LEU A 15 -4.96 -1.88 -10.09
CA LEU A 15 -4.44 -2.36 -11.36
C LEU A 15 -4.99 -1.56 -12.55
N VAL A 16 -4.34 -1.65 -13.71
CA VAL A 16 -4.75 -0.94 -14.93
C VAL A 16 -4.90 -1.84 -16.16
N GLY A 17 -5.94 -1.61 -16.97
CA GLY A 17 -6.22 -2.27 -18.27
C GLY A 17 -6.47 -1.26 -19.42
N CYS A 18 -6.52 -1.74 -20.67
CA CYS A 18 -6.68 -0.93 -21.89
C CYS A 18 -7.95 -1.31 -22.71
N GLY A 19 -8.66 -0.33 -23.28
CA GLY A 19 -9.67 -0.52 -24.36
C GLY A 19 -11.16 -0.24 -23.99
N PRO A 20 -12.05 0.06 -24.97
CA PRO A 20 -13.44 0.49 -24.74
C PRO A 20 -14.49 -0.62 -25.00
N GLU A 21 -14.30 -1.82 -24.45
CA GLU A 21 -15.29 -2.92 -24.39
C GLU A 21 -15.59 -3.22 -22.90
N PRO A 22 -16.65 -3.97 -22.49
CA PRO A 22 -17.08 -3.94 -21.09
C PRO A 22 -15.88 -4.20 -20.19
N GLY A 23 -15.64 -3.24 -19.27
CA GLY A 23 -14.40 -3.15 -18.54
C GLY A 23 -14.08 -4.44 -17.79
N PRO A 24 -12.79 -4.70 -17.51
CA PRO A 24 -12.44 -5.82 -16.66
C PRO A 24 -13.24 -5.75 -15.35
N GLU A 25 -13.70 -6.91 -14.87
CA GLU A 25 -14.54 -7.00 -13.67
C GLU A 25 -13.88 -6.29 -12.48
N GLY A 26 -14.66 -5.47 -11.76
CA GLY A 26 -14.20 -4.70 -10.60
C GLY A 26 -13.33 -3.49 -10.94
N MET A 27 -13.28 -3.06 -12.21
CA MET A 27 -12.57 -1.85 -12.64
C MET A 27 -13.51 -0.80 -13.22
N VAL A 28 -13.18 0.47 -12.97
CA VAL A 28 -13.83 1.64 -13.56
C VAL A 28 -12.94 2.29 -14.60
N TYR A 29 -13.54 2.81 -15.67
CA TYR A 29 -12.81 3.57 -16.66
C TYR A 29 -12.59 5.00 -16.16
N ILE A 30 -11.32 5.37 -16.00
CA ILE A 30 -10.88 6.71 -15.66
C ILE A 30 -10.63 7.47 -16.97
N PRO A 31 -11.41 8.54 -17.27
CA PRO A 31 -11.18 9.33 -18.47
C PRO A 31 -9.82 10.02 -18.38
N GLY A 32 -9.13 10.12 -19.51
CA GLY A 32 -7.87 10.87 -19.59
C GLY A 32 -8.08 12.37 -19.41
N GLY A 33 -7.00 13.07 -19.08
CA GLY A 33 -7.03 14.51 -18.86
C GLY A 33 -5.67 15.08 -18.50
N THR A 34 -5.68 16.38 -18.15
CA THR A 34 -4.49 17.09 -17.68
C THR A 34 -4.76 17.66 -16.31
N PHE A 35 -3.81 17.56 -15.39
CA PHE A 35 -3.93 18.08 -14.04
C PHE A 35 -2.61 18.63 -13.50
N SER A 36 -2.71 19.34 -12.38
CA SER A 36 -1.57 19.81 -11.61
C SER A 36 -1.22 18.75 -10.57
N MET A 37 -0.11 18.03 -10.77
CA MET A 37 0.37 16.98 -9.86
C MET A 37 1.34 17.56 -8.83
N GLY A 38 1.23 17.11 -7.58
CA GLY A 38 1.92 17.65 -6.40
C GLY A 38 0.96 18.30 -5.40
N ALA A 39 1.49 18.73 -4.25
CA ALA A 39 0.73 19.32 -3.15
C ALA A 39 -0.01 20.62 -3.56
N THR A 40 -1.21 20.83 -3.03
CA THR A 40 -2.09 21.98 -3.37
C THR A 40 -1.99 23.15 -2.39
N ASN A 41 -1.41 22.91 -1.22
CA ASN A 41 -1.22 23.86 -0.13
C ASN A 41 0.21 23.73 0.44
N ASP A 42 0.50 24.34 1.58
CA ASP A 42 1.81 24.28 2.26
C ASP A 42 1.92 23.12 3.28
N GLU A 43 0.98 22.16 3.23
CA GLU A 43 0.95 21.00 4.14
C GLU A 43 1.66 19.77 3.55
N GLY A 44 2.08 19.82 2.29
CA GLY A 44 2.77 18.74 1.62
C GLY A 44 4.23 18.56 2.07
N SER A 45 4.74 17.36 1.88
CA SER A 45 6.16 17.03 2.09
C SER A 45 7.04 17.69 1.02
N ALA A 46 8.33 17.86 1.30
CA ALA A 46 9.24 18.57 0.40
C ALA A 46 9.35 17.91 -1.00
N ASP A 47 9.20 16.60 -1.07
CA ASP A 47 9.21 15.79 -2.29
C ASP A 47 7.88 15.84 -3.07
N GLU A 48 6.82 16.43 -2.52
CA GLU A 48 5.56 16.69 -3.23
C GLU A 48 5.62 17.96 -4.10
N TYR A 49 6.75 18.69 -4.09
CA TYR A 49 7.02 19.88 -4.88
C TYR A 49 8.22 19.69 -5.83
N PRO A 50 8.31 20.46 -6.94
CA PRO A 50 7.36 21.47 -7.39
C PRO A 50 6.14 20.85 -8.06
N ARG A 51 5.02 21.53 -7.89
CA ARG A 51 3.79 21.22 -8.62
C ARG A 51 4.00 21.42 -10.11
N HIS A 52 3.59 20.45 -10.93
CA HIS A 52 3.80 20.47 -12.37
C HIS A 52 2.60 19.89 -13.11
N ARG A 53 2.43 20.27 -14.38
CA ARG A 53 1.32 19.74 -15.20
C ARG A 53 1.66 18.36 -15.73
N VAL A 54 0.71 17.44 -15.63
CA VAL A 54 0.81 16.08 -16.14
C VAL A 54 -0.43 15.78 -16.99
N GLU A 55 -0.21 15.13 -18.14
CA GLU A 55 -1.26 14.59 -18.99
C GLU A 55 -1.30 13.07 -18.83
N VAL A 56 -2.50 12.52 -18.64
CA VAL A 56 -2.74 11.09 -18.45
C VAL A 56 -3.77 10.64 -19.48
N GLY A 57 -3.48 9.54 -20.17
CA GLY A 57 -4.44 8.90 -21.08
C GLY A 57 -5.63 8.31 -20.31
N GLY A 58 -6.69 7.88 -21.01
CA GLY A 58 -7.77 7.14 -20.35
C GLY A 58 -7.37 5.69 -20.07
N PHE A 59 -7.75 5.16 -18.91
CA PHE A 59 -7.33 3.84 -18.45
C PHE A 59 -8.38 3.20 -17.52
N TRP A 60 -8.35 1.88 -17.37
CA TRP A 60 -9.16 1.20 -16.35
C TRP A 60 -8.44 1.19 -15.01
N MET A 61 -9.12 1.38 -13.88
CA MET A 61 -8.52 1.23 -12.55
C MET A 61 -9.41 0.38 -11.65
N ASP A 62 -8.83 -0.49 -10.82
CA ASP A 62 -9.61 -1.23 -9.82
C ASP A 62 -10.44 -0.27 -8.94
N GLU A 63 -11.67 -0.66 -8.59
CA GLU A 63 -12.55 0.13 -7.72
C GLU A 63 -12.10 0.09 -6.25
N THR A 64 -11.44 -1.00 -5.86
CA THR A 64 -10.96 -1.26 -4.50
C THR A 64 -9.51 -1.71 -4.53
N GLU A 65 -8.85 -1.68 -3.38
CA GLU A 65 -7.58 -2.37 -3.21
C GLU A 65 -7.76 -3.88 -3.45
N VAL A 66 -6.68 -4.56 -3.84
CA VAL A 66 -6.68 -6.03 -3.97
C VAL A 66 -6.99 -6.66 -2.62
N THR A 67 -8.01 -7.50 -2.59
CA THR A 67 -8.47 -8.17 -1.37
C THR A 67 -7.67 -9.44 -1.06
N ASN A 68 -7.70 -9.87 0.20
CA ASN A 68 -7.17 -11.17 0.62
C ASN A 68 -7.75 -12.34 -0.19
N ARG A 69 -9.05 -12.29 -0.56
CA ARG A 69 -9.69 -13.32 -1.40
C ARG A 69 -9.09 -13.37 -2.80
N GLN A 70 -8.90 -12.22 -3.44
CA GLN A 70 -8.32 -12.14 -4.76
C GLN A 70 -6.86 -12.61 -4.77
N PHE A 71 -6.07 -12.17 -3.78
CA PHE A 71 -4.67 -12.59 -3.65
C PHE A 71 -4.54 -14.09 -3.32
N LEU A 72 -5.46 -14.65 -2.52
CA LEU A 72 -5.54 -16.09 -2.28
C LEU A 72 -5.75 -16.87 -3.58
N ALA A 73 -6.67 -16.43 -4.45
CA ALA A 73 -6.90 -17.09 -5.75
C ALA A 73 -5.64 -17.08 -6.64
N PHE A 74 -4.89 -15.97 -6.65
CA PHE A 74 -3.59 -15.88 -7.32
C PHE A 74 -2.59 -16.90 -6.78
N VAL A 75 -2.42 -16.95 -5.46
CA VAL A 75 -1.46 -17.87 -4.82
C VAL A 75 -1.86 -19.32 -5.04
N GLU A 76 -3.15 -19.67 -4.96
CA GLU A 76 -3.64 -21.03 -5.22
C GLU A 76 -3.43 -21.45 -6.68
N ALA A 77 -3.62 -20.53 -7.63
CA ALA A 77 -3.46 -20.81 -9.06
C ALA A 77 -1.99 -20.97 -9.48
N THR A 78 -1.07 -20.28 -8.80
CA THR A 78 0.33 -20.15 -9.26
C THR A 78 1.35 -20.82 -8.34
N GLY A 79 0.99 -21.10 -7.09
CA GLY A 79 1.93 -21.50 -6.05
C GLY A 79 2.90 -20.38 -5.64
N TYR A 80 2.56 -19.12 -5.93
CA TYR A 80 3.41 -17.96 -5.63
C TYR A 80 3.72 -17.87 -4.13
N ARG A 81 4.97 -17.57 -3.80
CA ARG A 81 5.43 -17.26 -2.43
C ARG A 81 5.85 -15.80 -2.38
N THR A 82 5.29 -15.02 -1.47
CA THR A 82 5.59 -13.59 -1.38
C THR A 82 7.02 -13.34 -0.92
N VAL A 83 7.51 -12.11 -1.09
CA VAL A 83 8.82 -11.70 -0.54
C VAL A 83 8.89 -11.95 0.97
N ALA A 84 7.82 -11.67 1.71
CA ALA A 84 7.77 -11.90 3.16
C ALA A 84 7.90 -13.39 3.55
N GLU A 85 7.52 -14.32 2.66
CA GLU A 85 7.62 -15.77 2.88
C GLU A 85 8.99 -16.35 2.49
N ARG A 86 9.88 -15.56 1.86
CA ARG A 86 11.18 -16.02 1.35
C ARG A 86 12.31 -15.71 2.34
N PRO A 87 13.41 -16.51 2.35
CA PRO A 87 14.60 -16.16 3.12
C PRO A 87 15.16 -14.80 2.70
N VAL A 88 15.63 -14.01 3.67
CA VAL A 88 16.29 -12.73 3.38
C VAL A 88 17.67 -13.02 2.81
N ASP A 89 17.88 -12.64 1.55
CA ASP A 89 19.19 -12.73 0.92
C ASP A 89 20.08 -11.56 1.35
N TRP A 90 21.16 -11.87 2.07
CA TRP A 90 22.10 -10.86 2.55
C TRP A 90 22.79 -10.11 1.41
N ASP A 91 23.08 -10.78 0.29
CA ASP A 91 23.80 -10.14 -0.81
C ASP A 91 22.91 -9.09 -1.48
N SER A 92 21.64 -9.43 -1.72
CA SER A 92 20.63 -8.47 -2.20
C SER A 92 20.35 -7.33 -1.20
N LEU A 93 20.28 -7.63 0.10
CA LEU A 93 20.05 -6.62 1.14
C LEU A 93 21.25 -5.67 1.28
N SER A 94 22.47 -6.21 1.36
CA SER A 94 23.69 -5.42 1.59
C SER A 94 24.01 -4.47 0.44
N ALA A 95 23.58 -4.79 -0.78
CA ALA A 95 23.67 -3.89 -1.94
C ALA A 95 22.85 -2.59 -1.76
N GLN A 96 21.85 -2.58 -0.88
CA GLN A 96 20.98 -1.44 -0.59
C GLN A 96 21.41 -0.68 0.68
N LEU A 97 22.42 -1.17 1.39
CA LEU A 97 22.91 -0.60 2.65
C LEU A 97 24.18 0.24 2.43
N PRO A 98 24.51 1.16 3.35
CA PRO A 98 25.77 1.87 3.30
C PRO A 98 26.99 0.92 3.21
N PRO A 99 28.03 1.26 2.44
CA PRO A 99 29.22 0.44 2.33
C PRO A 99 29.84 0.12 3.70
N GLY A 100 30.21 -1.14 3.92
CA GLY A 100 30.81 -1.61 5.17
C GLY A 100 29.81 -1.97 6.29
N THR A 101 28.51 -1.97 6.00
CA THR A 101 27.50 -2.45 6.95
C THR A 101 27.75 -3.92 7.30
N ALA A 102 27.92 -4.22 8.58
CA ALA A 102 28.17 -5.58 9.04
C ALA A 102 26.92 -6.46 8.88
N LYS A 103 27.13 -7.72 8.47
CA LYS A 103 26.06 -8.72 8.39
C LYS A 103 25.49 -8.98 9.80
N PRO A 104 24.16 -8.82 10.02
CA PRO A 104 23.54 -9.20 11.28
C PRO A 104 23.52 -10.73 11.43
N PRO A 105 23.29 -11.26 12.65
CA PRO A 105 23.09 -12.69 12.85
C PRO A 105 21.98 -13.26 11.95
N ASP A 106 22.16 -14.48 11.43
CA ASP A 106 21.19 -15.13 10.54
C ASP A 106 19.79 -15.27 11.16
N SER A 107 19.70 -15.30 12.49
CA SER A 107 18.43 -15.29 13.23
C SER A 107 17.59 -14.03 12.99
N LEU A 108 18.19 -12.94 12.51
CA LEU A 108 17.50 -11.69 12.14
C LEU A 108 17.20 -11.61 10.64
N LEU A 109 17.66 -12.57 9.85
CA LEU A 109 17.45 -12.65 8.39
C LEU A 109 16.40 -13.71 8.01
N LEU A 110 15.51 -14.02 8.96
CA LEU A 110 14.42 -14.96 8.76
C LEU A 110 13.24 -14.31 8.02
N PRO A 111 12.47 -15.08 7.22
CA PRO A 111 11.26 -14.59 6.56
C PRO A 111 10.32 -13.92 7.54
N GLY A 112 9.70 -12.83 7.12
CA GLY A 112 8.81 -12.04 7.95
C GLY A 112 8.53 -10.68 7.33
N ALA A 113 7.89 -9.85 8.12
CA ALA A 113 7.57 -8.48 7.73
C ALA A 113 7.54 -7.54 8.94
N LEU A 114 7.49 -6.24 8.66
CA LEU A 114 7.27 -5.24 9.70
C LEU A 114 5.81 -5.28 10.14
N VAL A 115 5.59 -5.45 11.44
CA VAL A 115 4.27 -5.43 12.07
C VAL A 115 4.20 -4.25 13.02
N PHE A 116 3.11 -3.50 12.95
CA PHE A 116 2.88 -2.37 13.83
C PHE A 116 2.61 -2.87 15.24
N GLN A 117 3.24 -2.24 16.23
CA GLN A 117 3.04 -2.49 17.64
C GLN A 117 2.84 -1.15 18.36
N PRO A 118 1.63 -0.87 18.89
CA PRO A 118 1.34 0.41 19.52
C PRO A 118 2.23 0.63 20.74
N THR A 119 2.57 1.88 21.00
CA THR A 119 3.34 2.23 22.18
C THR A 119 2.42 2.51 23.36
N THR A 120 2.89 2.22 24.57
CA THR A 120 2.11 2.51 25.79
C THR A 120 2.21 3.97 26.22
N GLN A 121 3.15 4.73 25.64
CA GLN A 121 3.47 6.12 25.96
C GLN A 121 4.00 6.81 24.71
N PRO A 122 3.79 8.14 24.54
CA PRO A 122 4.32 8.88 23.40
C PRO A 122 5.84 8.71 23.25
N VAL A 123 6.28 8.51 22.01
CA VAL A 123 7.69 8.39 21.63
C VAL A 123 8.02 9.44 20.55
N SER A 124 9.31 9.80 20.41
CA SER A 124 9.75 10.61 19.26
C SER A 124 9.45 9.88 17.95
N LEU A 125 8.91 10.63 16.98
CA LEU A 125 8.48 10.14 15.68
C LEU A 125 9.64 9.99 14.66
N ASP A 126 10.87 10.31 15.07
CA ASP A 126 12.06 10.26 14.20
C ASP A 126 12.64 8.84 14.09
N ASP A 127 12.11 7.89 14.86
CA ASP A 127 12.60 6.52 14.92
C ASP A 127 11.44 5.51 14.83
N PRO A 128 11.09 5.07 13.61
CA PRO A 128 9.98 4.15 13.38
C PRO A 128 10.19 2.77 14.00
N SER A 129 11.42 2.39 14.37
CA SER A 129 11.69 1.09 15.00
C SER A 129 11.02 0.95 16.38
N LYS A 130 10.55 2.06 16.97
CA LYS A 130 9.84 2.06 18.26
C LYS A 130 8.42 1.49 18.16
N TRP A 131 7.79 1.54 16.99
CA TRP A 131 6.42 1.02 16.77
C TRP A 131 6.30 0.08 15.57
N TRP A 132 7.32 -0.05 14.72
CA TRP A 132 7.40 -1.11 13.71
C TRP A 132 8.42 -2.15 14.12
N ARG A 133 8.01 -3.42 14.20
CA ARG A 133 8.91 -4.53 14.56
C ARG A 133 8.97 -5.58 13.48
N TRP A 134 10.18 -6.00 13.16
CA TRP A 134 10.37 -7.20 12.35
C TRP A 134 9.80 -8.40 13.10
N THR A 135 8.82 -9.05 12.49
CA THR A 135 8.13 -10.21 13.05
C THR A 135 8.35 -11.39 12.12
N THR A 136 9.18 -12.33 12.57
CA THR A 136 9.43 -13.58 11.83
C THR A 136 8.14 -14.35 11.63
N GLY A 137 7.88 -14.78 10.39
CA GLY A 137 6.67 -15.50 10.00
C GLY A 137 5.41 -14.61 9.91
N ALA A 138 5.55 -13.28 9.94
CA ALA A 138 4.49 -12.40 9.47
C ALA A 138 4.48 -12.36 7.94
N ASP A 139 3.32 -12.62 7.36
CA ASP A 139 3.08 -12.63 5.91
C ASP A 139 1.62 -12.26 5.62
N TRP A 140 1.19 -12.36 4.37
CA TRP A 140 -0.15 -11.97 3.96
C TRP A 140 -1.27 -12.88 4.54
N ARG A 141 -0.97 -14.14 4.89
CA ARG A 141 -1.91 -15.06 5.57
C ARG A 141 -1.90 -14.86 7.08
N HIS A 142 -0.78 -14.41 7.62
CA HIS A 142 -0.50 -14.18 9.03
C HIS A 142 -0.04 -12.73 9.27
N PRO A 143 -0.90 -11.72 9.05
CA PRO A 143 -0.48 -10.32 8.95
C PRO A 143 0.07 -9.71 10.24
N GLU A 144 -0.28 -10.27 11.40
CA GLU A 144 0.27 -9.89 12.71
C GLU A 144 1.37 -10.85 13.21
N GLY A 145 1.79 -11.82 12.39
CA GLY A 145 2.77 -12.85 12.75
C GLY A 145 2.15 -14.21 13.10
N PRO A 146 2.99 -15.16 13.55
CA PRO A 146 2.58 -16.54 13.79
C PRO A 146 1.37 -16.64 14.73
N GLY A 147 0.34 -17.35 14.28
CA GLY A 147 -0.91 -17.55 15.04
C GLY A 147 -2.02 -16.55 14.73
N SER A 148 -1.75 -15.48 13.97
CA SER A 148 -2.82 -14.67 13.34
C SER A 148 -3.38 -15.37 12.11
N SER A 149 -4.53 -14.92 11.58
CA SER A 149 -5.07 -15.42 10.31
C SER A 149 -5.92 -14.39 9.60
N ILE A 150 -6.08 -14.51 8.28
CA ILE A 150 -7.04 -13.71 7.50
C ILE A 150 -8.50 -14.19 7.63
N ASP A 151 -8.81 -15.05 8.60
CA ASP A 151 -10.18 -15.52 8.82
C ASP A 151 -11.10 -14.34 9.17
N GLY A 152 -12.24 -14.25 8.46
CA GLY A 152 -13.14 -13.10 8.56
C GLY A 152 -12.61 -11.81 7.91
N ARG A 153 -11.45 -11.84 7.25
CA ARG A 153 -10.80 -10.70 6.59
C ARG A 153 -10.60 -10.89 5.08
N LEU A 154 -11.35 -11.79 4.45
CA LEU A 154 -11.22 -12.09 3.02
C LEU A 154 -11.53 -10.90 2.10
N ASP A 155 -12.38 -9.97 2.54
CA ASP A 155 -12.73 -8.75 1.82
C ASP A 155 -11.87 -7.53 2.20
N TYR A 156 -10.89 -7.72 3.10
CA TYR A 156 -9.96 -6.67 3.48
C TYR A 156 -8.82 -6.60 2.47
N PRO A 157 -8.17 -5.44 2.32
CA PRO A 157 -6.97 -5.31 1.51
C PRO A 157 -5.91 -6.32 1.95
N VAL A 158 -5.27 -6.97 0.99
CA VAL A 158 -4.10 -7.81 1.27
C VAL A 158 -2.95 -6.92 1.76
N VAL A 159 -2.26 -7.36 2.81
CA VAL A 159 -1.11 -6.66 3.41
C VAL A 159 0.09 -7.60 3.47
N GLN A 160 1.25 -7.10 3.92
CA GLN A 160 2.51 -7.83 3.92
C GLN A 160 2.92 -8.34 2.52
N VAL A 161 2.59 -7.56 1.49
CA VAL A 161 2.98 -7.76 0.10
C VAL A 161 3.98 -6.68 -0.31
N ALA A 162 5.09 -7.09 -0.93
CA ALA A 162 6.08 -6.19 -1.51
C ALA A 162 5.64 -5.73 -2.91
N TRP A 163 6.35 -4.73 -3.45
CA TRP A 163 6.12 -4.25 -4.81
C TRP A 163 6.28 -5.35 -5.88
N GLU A 164 7.20 -6.30 -5.66
CA GLU A 164 7.35 -7.49 -6.52
C GLU A 164 6.10 -8.38 -6.49
N ASP A 165 5.54 -8.62 -5.31
CA ASP A 165 4.34 -9.43 -5.12
C ASP A 165 3.13 -8.81 -5.83
N ALA A 166 2.98 -7.48 -5.69
CA ALA A 166 1.92 -6.73 -6.32
C ALA A 166 2.00 -6.77 -7.86
N GLN A 167 3.20 -6.70 -8.45
CA GLN A 167 3.37 -6.84 -9.90
C GLN A 167 3.15 -8.26 -10.41
N ALA A 168 3.58 -9.27 -9.64
CA ALA A 168 3.35 -10.66 -10.00
C ALA A 168 1.85 -10.95 -10.03
N TYR A 169 1.11 -10.49 -9.02
CA TYR A 169 -0.34 -10.52 -8.99
C TYR A 169 -0.96 -9.75 -10.16
N ALA A 170 -0.50 -8.52 -10.41
CA ALA A 170 -0.96 -7.69 -11.52
C ALA A 170 -0.87 -8.41 -12.87
N SER A 171 0.30 -8.99 -13.14
CA SER A 171 0.59 -9.68 -14.39
C SER A 171 -0.26 -10.94 -14.55
N TRP A 172 -0.42 -11.71 -13.46
CA TRP A 172 -1.30 -12.88 -13.46
C TRP A 172 -2.76 -12.50 -13.72
N ALA A 173 -3.23 -11.40 -13.14
CA ALA A 173 -4.58 -10.89 -13.35
C ALA A 173 -4.81 -10.27 -14.74
N GLY A 174 -3.77 -10.23 -15.60
CA GLY A 174 -3.85 -9.60 -16.93
C GLY A 174 -3.89 -8.06 -16.87
N LYS A 175 -3.30 -7.47 -15.83
CA LYS A 175 -3.28 -6.03 -15.57
C LYS A 175 -1.85 -5.55 -15.30
N ARG A 176 -1.69 -4.31 -14.81
CA ARG A 176 -0.41 -3.72 -14.36
C ARG A 176 -0.63 -2.79 -13.16
N LEU A 177 0.41 -2.43 -12.42
CA LEU A 177 0.33 -1.34 -11.44
C LEU A 177 0.07 0.01 -12.13
N PRO A 178 -0.53 1.00 -11.43
CA PRO A 178 -0.72 2.32 -11.97
C PRO A 178 0.61 3.08 -11.91
N THR A 179 0.82 4.00 -12.83
CA THR A 179 1.84 5.03 -12.61
C THR A 179 1.39 5.94 -11.47
N GLU A 180 2.33 6.64 -10.83
CA GLU A 180 1.99 7.61 -9.78
C GLU A 180 1.03 8.70 -10.29
N ALA A 181 1.23 9.16 -11.54
CA ALA A 181 0.35 10.13 -12.19
C ALA A 181 -1.07 9.60 -12.43
N GLU A 182 -1.22 8.35 -12.87
CA GLU A 182 -2.52 7.69 -13.02
C GLU A 182 -3.22 7.55 -11.66
N TRP A 183 -2.49 7.10 -10.64
CA TRP A 183 -3.03 6.95 -9.30
C TRP A 183 -3.51 8.30 -8.73
N ALA A 184 -2.68 9.34 -8.82
CA ALA A 184 -3.03 10.68 -8.35
C ALA A 184 -4.20 11.29 -9.13
N TRP A 185 -4.24 11.10 -10.46
CA TRP A 185 -5.34 11.58 -11.30
C TRP A 185 -6.68 10.92 -10.92
N ALA A 186 -6.68 9.59 -10.77
CA ALA A 186 -7.88 8.86 -10.39
C ALA A 186 -8.32 9.18 -8.96
N ALA A 187 -7.38 9.30 -8.01
CA ALA A 187 -7.67 9.64 -6.62
C ALA A 187 -8.29 11.05 -6.46
N ARG A 188 -8.03 11.98 -7.39
CA ARG A 188 -8.68 13.30 -7.40
C ARG A 188 -10.15 13.25 -7.79
N GLY A 189 -10.63 12.15 -8.37
CA GLY A 189 -12.06 11.91 -8.62
C GLY A 189 -12.73 12.95 -9.55
N GLY A 190 -11.96 13.59 -10.44
CA GLY A 190 -12.46 14.63 -11.34
C GLY A 190 -12.69 16.00 -10.70
N LEU A 191 -12.26 16.21 -9.46
CA LEU A 191 -12.30 17.52 -8.80
C LEU A 191 -11.13 18.40 -9.27
N ASP A 192 -11.38 19.71 -9.34
CA ASP A 192 -10.35 20.71 -9.68
C ASP A 192 -9.51 21.06 -8.43
N ASP A 193 -8.24 20.64 -8.45
CA ASP A 193 -7.23 20.91 -7.42
C ASP A 193 -7.65 20.60 -5.95
N PRO A 194 -8.28 19.45 -5.65
CA PRO A 194 -8.69 19.13 -4.28
C PRO A 194 -7.50 18.82 -3.35
N VAL A 195 -7.69 19.03 -2.04
CA VAL A 195 -6.76 18.57 -0.98
C VAL A 195 -6.91 17.07 -0.73
N TYR A 196 -8.14 16.55 -0.69
CA TYR A 196 -8.43 15.12 -0.48
C TYR A 196 -9.31 14.56 -1.62
N PRO A 197 -9.41 13.23 -1.79
CA PRO A 197 -10.32 12.62 -2.76
C PRO A 197 -11.79 13.06 -2.66
N TRP A 198 -12.22 13.52 -1.48
CA TRP A 198 -13.58 14.02 -1.23
C TRP A 198 -13.70 15.56 -1.27
N GLY A 199 -12.65 16.27 -1.67
CA GLY A 199 -12.59 17.74 -1.70
C GLY A 199 -11.79 18.32 -0.54
N ASN A 200 -12.21 19.49 -0.05
CA ASN A 200 -11.40 20.32 0.85
C ASN A 200 -11.87 20.34 2.31
N ALA A 201 -12.89 19.54 2.65
CA ALA A 201 -13.28 19.35 4.04
C ALA A 201 -12.16 18.61 4.78
N SER A 202 -11.73 19.15 5.93
CA SER A 202 -10.64 18.58 6.71
C SER A 202 -10.97 17.17 7.22
N VAL A 203 -9.95 16.39 7.54
CA VAL A 203 -10.12 15.05 8.14
C VAL A 203 -10.89 15.07 9.47
N ASN A 204 -10.89 16.19 10.19
CA ASN A 204 -11.67 16.37 11.42
C ASN A 204 -13.16 16.65 11.16
N GLU A 205 -13.47 17.30 10.03
CA GLU A 205 -14.84 17.57 9.60
C GLU A 205 -15.47 16.36 8.89
N ALA A 206 -14.64 15.52 8.26
CA ALA A 206 -15.06 14.36 7.50
C ALA A 206 -14.34 13.04 7.92
N PRO A 207 -14.32 12.67 9.22
CA PRO A 207 -13.48 11.58 9.74
C PRO A 207 -13.89 10.19 9.24
N TYR A 208 -15.10 10.04 8.69
CA TYR A 208 -15.63 8.77 8.17
C TYR A 208 -15.32 8.53 6.68
N ARG A 209 -14.65 9.48 6.00
CA ARG A 209 -14.34 9.38 4.56
C ARG A 209 -13.11 8.52 4.26
N ALA A 210 -12.28 8.25 5.26
CA ALA A 210 -11.11 7.40 5.16
C ALA A 210 -10.87 6.67 6.49
N ASN A 211 -10.15 5.55 6.43
CA ASN A 211 -9.68 4.85 7.63
C ASN A 211 -8.25 5.32 7.97
N PHE A 212 -8.11 6.13 9.01
CA PHE A 212 -6.83 6.68 9.47
C PHE A 212 -6.78 6.71 11.01
N TRP A 213 -5.67 7.14 11.60
CA TRP A 213 -5.53 7.24 13.06
C TRP A 213 -6.17 8.51 13.62
N GLN A 214 -6.93 8.40 14.72
CA GLN A 214 -7.39 9.54 15.50
C GLN A 214 -6.77 9.53 16.90
N GLY A 215 -6.16 10.64 17.30
CA GLY A 215 -5.49 10.80 18.60
C GLY A 215 -3.97 10.90 18.47
N LEU A 216 -3.25 10.61 19.57
CA LEU A 216 -1.79 10.61 19.58
C LEU A 216 -1.28 9.28 18.99
N PHE A 217 -0.46 9.37 17.96
CA PHE A 217 0.27 8.26 17.34
C PHE A 217 1.70 8.18 17.92
N PRO A 218 2.35 7.00 18.00
CA PRO A 218 1.90 5.65 17.63
C PRO A 218 1.26 4.82 18.76
#